data_AF-A0A327HME4-F1
#
_entry.id   AF-A0A327HME4-F1
#
_cell.length_a   1.000
_cell.length_b   1.000
_cell.length_c   1.000
_cell.angle_alpha   90.00
_cell.angle_beta   90.00
_cell.angle_gamma   90.00
#
_symmetry.space_group_name_H-M   'P 1'
#
loop_
_entity.id
_entity.type
_entity.pdbx_description
1 polymer ?
#
loop_
_entity_poly.entity_id
_entity_poly.type
_entity_poly.pdbx_seq_one_letter_code
_entity_poly.pdbx_strand_id
1 'polypeptide(L)' 'MKIRSENMIMIIVGALCMAYGIFCMIKGGTHVKNVGWRTKEEFPKSYYFNIISLTLLGVAMIAMHFIKR' A
#
# COMPACT_ATOMS: atom_id res chain seq x y z
N MET A 1 -12.61 9.69 -24.37
CA MET A 1 -12.26 9.87 -22.94
C MET A 1 -10.74 9.97 -22.81
N LYS A 2 -10.17 11.19 -22.74
CA LYS A 2 -8.71 11.38 -22.67
C LYS A 2 -8.29 11.24 -21.21
N ILE A 3 -7.88 10.04 -20.80
CA ILE A 3 -7.36 9.81 -19.45
C ILE A 3 -6.04 10.61 -19.33
N ARG A 4 -6.04 11.65 -18.48
CA ARG A 4 -4.84 12.42 -18.15
C ARG A 4 -3.81 11.46 -17.53
N SER A 5 -2.56 11.50 -17.99
CA SER A 5 -1.47 10.60 -17.54
C SER A 5 -1.32 10.53 -16.01
N GLU A 6 -1.58 11.64 -15.34
CA GLU A 6 -1.57 11.77 -13.87
C GLU A 6 -2.57 10.82 -13.17
N ASN A 7 -3.74 10.59 -13.77
CA ASN A 7 -4.77 9.70 -13.22
C ASN A 7 -4.38 8.22 -13.33
N MET A 8 -3.67 7.85 -14.40
CA MET A 8 -3.13 6.49 -14.54
C MET A 8 -2.07 6.20 -13.49
N ILE A 9 -1.19 7.17 -13.21
CA ILE A 9 -0.13 7.02 -12.21
C ILE A 9 -0.75 6.76 -10.83
N MET A 10 -1.78 7.52 -10.43
CA MET A 10 -2.42 7.31 -9.12
C MET A 10 -3.07 5.92 -9.00
N ILE A 11 -3.71 5.42 -10.05
CA ILE A 11 -4.32 4.09 -10.06
C ILE A 11 -3.25 3.00 -9.95
N ILE A 12 -2.15 3.12 -10.72
CA ILE A 12 -1.06 2.14 -10.71
C ILE A 12 -0.38 2.12 -9.34
N VAL A 13 -0.06 3.29 -8.77
CA VAL A 13 0.57 3.38 -7.44
C VAL A 13 -0.36 2.85 -6.37
N GLY A 14 -1.65 3.20 -6.40
CA GLY A 14 -2.64 2.67 -5.45
C GLY A 14 -2.77 1.15 -5.52
N ALA A 15 -2.78 0.58 -6.73
CA ALA A 15 -2.82 -0.86 -6.95
C ALA A 15 -1.55 -1.56 -6.41
N LEU A 16 -0.36 -0.97 -6.62
CA LEU A 16 0.90 -1.50 -6.08
C LEU A 16 0.94 -1.46 -4.55
N CYS A 17 0.45 -0.38 -3.93
CA CYS A 17 0.35 -0.29 -2.46
C CYS A 17 -0.56 -1.38 -1.90
N MET A 18 -1.71 -1.63 -2.51
CA MET A 18 -2.61 -2.71 -2.10
C MET A 18 -1.98 -4.09 -2.32
N ALA A 19 -1.37 -4.33 -3.48
CA ALA A 19 -0.71 -5.60 -3.78
C ALA A 19 0.40 -5.91 -2.78
N TYR A 20 1.22 -4.91 -2.41
CA TYR A 20 2.27 -5.08 -1.42
C TYR A 20 1.70 -5.31 0.00
N GLY A 21 0.64 -4.59 0.37
CA GLY A 21 -0.07 -4.82 1.64
C GLY A 21 -0.61 -6.25 1.75
N ILE A 22 -1.28 -6.74 0.71
CA ILE A 22 -1.79 -8.13 0.63
C ILE A 22 -0.63 -9.13 0.68
N PHE A 23 0.46 -8.87 -0.04
CA PHE A 23 1.65 -9.72 0.00
C PHE A 23 2.23 -9.83 1.42
N CYS A 24 2.31 -8.71 2.15
CA CYS A 24 2.72 -8.69 3.56
C CYS A 24 1.75 -9.50 4.46
N MET A 25 0.45 -9.45 4.19
CA MET A 25 -0.54 -10.27 4.91
C MET A 25 -0.35 -11.77 4.68
N ILE A 26 -0.21 -12.19 3.43
CA ILE A 26 -0.06 -13.61 3.07
C ILE A 26 1.25 -14.16 3.64
N LYS A 27 2.34 -13.40 3.52
CA LYS A 27 3.66 -13.82 3.98
C LYS A 27 3.85 -13.62 5.50
N GLY A 28 2.91 -12.94 6.18
CA GLY A 28 2.92 -12.73 7.63
C GLY A 28 4.08 -11.88 8.14
N GLY A 29 4.64 -11.00 7.30
CA GLY A 29 5.83 -10.21 7.62
C GLY A 29 5.90 -8.88 6.87
N THR A 30 6.78 -8.00 7.34
CA THR A 30 6.99 -6.67 6.79
C THR A 30 8.49 -6.40 6.61
N HIS A 31 8.83 -5.52 5.67
CA HIS A 31 10.19 -5.02 5.52
C HIS A 31 10.41 -3.80 6.41
N VAL A 32 11.35 -3.92 7.36
CA VAL A 32 11.73 -2.83 8.27
C VAL A 32 13.05 -2.24 7.80
N LYS A 33 13.10 -0.90 7.69
CA LYS A 33 14.32 -0.17 7.29
C LYS A 33 15.49 -0.53 8.20
N ASN A 34 16.66 -0.80 7.62
CA ASN A 34 17.90 -1.19 8.29
C ASN A 34 17.89 -2.56 9.01
N VAL A 35 16.79 -3.32 8.95
CA VAL A 35 16.64 -4.61 9.64
C VAL A 35 16.28 -5.75 8.68
N GLY A 36 15.61 -5.43 7.57
CA GLY A 36 15.22 -6.39 6.54
C GLY A 36 13.80 -6.94 6.74
N TRP A 37 13.54 -8.13 6.21
CA TRP A 37 12.24 -8.79 6.34
C TRP A 37 12.08 -9.39 7.74
N ARG A 38 11.01 -9.02 8.43
CA ARG A 38 10.67 -9.51 9.78
C ARG A 38 9.24 -9.98 9.85
N THR A 39 8.97 -10.96 10.69
CA THR A 39 7.62 -11.50 10.86
C THR A 39 6.78 -10.59 11.76
N LYS A 40 5.46 -10.78 11.71
CA LYS A 40 4.51 -10.12 12.62
C LYS A 40 4.79 -10.39 14.10
N GLU A 41 5.50 -11.48 14.43
CA GLU A 41 5.82 -11.90 15.80
C GLU A 41 7.02 -11.13 16.35
N GLU A 42 8.03 -10.90 15.51
CA GLU A 42 9.22 -10.13 15.90
C GLU A 42 8.94 -8.63 16.02
N PHE A 43 8.20 -8.07 15.04
CA PHE A 43 7.92 -6.63 14.98
C PHE A 43 6.43 -6.34 14.68
N PRO A 44 5.52 -6.63 15.62
CA PRO A 44 4.07 -6.47 15.41
C PRO A 44 3.69 -5.03 15.12
N LYS A 45 4.25 -4.05 15.85
CA LYS A 45 3.93 -2.62 15.67
C LYS A 45 4.23 -2.14 14.26
N SER A 46 5.44 -2.43 13.75
CA SER A 46 5.85 -2.05 12.40
C SER A 46 5.05 -2.79 11.32
N TYR A 47 4.68 -4.04 11.57
CA TYR A 47 3.85 -4.83 10.67
C TYR A 47 2.46 -4.19 10.50
N TYR A 48 1.73 -3.96 11.60
CA TYR A 48 0.40 -3.35 11.53
C TYR A 48 0.46 -1.91 11.02
N PHE A 49 1.47 -1.13 11.41
CA PHE A 49 1.66 0.22 10.90
C PHE A 49 1.81 0.24 9.37
N ASN A 50 2.64 -0.66 8.82
CA ASN A 50 2.86 -0.73 7.38
C ASN A 50 1.58 -1.15 6.62
N ILE A 51 0.90 -2.19 7.10
CA ILE A 51 -0.36 -2.66 6.51
C ILE A 51 -1.41 -1.55 6.50
N ILE A 52 -1.65 -0.90 7.65
CA ILE A 52 -2.65 0.17 7.77
C ILE A 52 -2.30 1.34 6.85
N SER A 53 -1.04 1.75 6.83
CA SER A 53 -0.58 2.86 5.99
C SER A 53 -0.74 2.57 4.50
N LEU A 54 -0.36 1.37 4.04
CA LEU A 54 -0.51 0.96 2.65
C LEU A 54 -1.98 0.86 2.23
N THR A 55 -2.84 0.33 3.10
CA THR A 55 -4.28 0.26 2.85
C THR A 55 -4.89 1.66 2.77
N LEU A 56 -4.58 2.55 3.71
CA LEU A 56 -5.08 3.92 3.70
C LEU A 56 -4.62 4.69 2.47
N LEU A 57 -3.34 4.57 2.09
CA LEU A 57 -2.81 5.20 0.87
C LEU A 57 -3.46 4.65 -0.39
N GLY A 58 -3.59 3.33 -0.52
CA GLY A 58 -4.25 2.71 -1.66
C GLY A 58 -5.70 3.16 -1.82
N VAL A 59 -6.46 3.16 -0.72
CA VAL A 59 -7.85 3.64 -0.73
C VAL A 59 -7.93 5.14 -1.03
N ALA A 60 -7.08 5.96 -0.43
CA ALA A 60 -7.06 7.40 -0.66
C ALA A 60 -6.75 7.75 -2.12
N MET A 61 -5.80 7.07 -2.75
CA MET A 61 -5.47 7.29 -4.16
C MET A 61 -6.62 6.93 -5.10
N ILE A 62 -7.32 5.83 -4.82
CA ILE A 62 -8.51 5.42 -5.58
C ILE A 62 -9.66 6.40 -5.34
N ALA A 63 -9.94 6.77 -4.10
CA ALA A 63 -11.00 7.72 -3.75
C ALA A 63 -10.78 9.10 -4.38
N MET A 64 -9.53 9.60 -4.37
CA MET A 64 -9.17 10.85 -5.03
C MET A 64 -9.42 10.81 -6.54
N HIS A 65 -9.20 9.66 -7.19
CA HIS A 65 -9.56 9.50 -8.61
C HIS A 65 -11.06 9.67 -8.85
N PHE A 66 -11.92 9.16 -7.95
CA PHE A 66 -13.37 9.32 -8.07
C PHE A 66 -13.83 10.74 -7.72
N ILE A 67 -13.18 11.42 -6.77
CA ILE A 67 -13.52 12.81 -6.38
C ILE A 67 -13.11 13.82 -7.47
N LYS A 68 -11.97 13.60 -8.15
CA LYS A 68 -11.48 14.48 -9.23
C LYS A 68 -12.10 14.19 -10.60
N ARG A 69 -12.96 13.19 -10.71
CA ARG A 69 -13.67 12.84 -11.95
C ARG A 69 -14.89 13.74 -12.14
#